data_AF-A0A6N2TBS4-F1
#
_entry.id   AF-A0A6N2TBS4-F1
#
_cell.length_a   1.000
_cell.length_b   1.000
_cell.length_c   1.000
_cell.angle_alpha   90.00
_cell.angle_beta   90.00
_cell.angle_gamma   90.00
#
_symmetry.space_group_name_H-M   'P 1'
#
loop_
_entity.id
_entity.type
_entity.pdbx_description
1 polymer ?
#
loop_
_entity_poly.entity_id
_entity_poly.type
_entity_poly.pdbx_seq_one_letter_code
_entity_poly.pdbx_strand_id
1 'polypeptide(L)'
;MFILKFFWVSISFIILIFTLYFYDETKNSDIEIFLSYSMFLLTFPSGLIILSFLSGIIYLIALMFDSRFEGFEVNRFYLIIEWFIFFFIGYIQWFFVTPFFHRKITKR
;
A
#
# COMPACT_ATOMS: atom_id res chain seq x y z
N MET A 1 -14.67 15.22 -9.34
CA MET A 1 -13.33 15.02 -8.72
C MET A 1 -13.40 14.93 -7.20
N PHE A 2 -14.01 15.91 -6.51
CA PHE A 2 -14.07 15.92 -5.03
C PHE A 2 -14.77 14.68 -4.44
N ILE A 3 -15.89 14.26 -5.01
CA ILE A 3 -16.65 13.08 -4.56
C ILE A 3 -15.81 11.80 -4.68
N LEU A 4 -15.18 11.56 -5.83
CA LEU A 4 -14.30 10.40 -6.04
C LEU A 4 -13.12 10.40 -5.06
N LYS A 5 -12.52 11.58 -4.84
CA LYS A 5 -11.43 11.76 -3.88
C LYS A 5 -11.86 11.45 -2.46
N PHE A 6 -13.04 11.93 -2.05
CA PHE A 6 -13.61 11.65 -0.75
C PHE A 6 -13.82 10.15 -0.56
N PHE A 7 -14.51 9.48 -1.51
CA PHE A 7 -14.71 8.03 -1.43
C PHE A 7 -13.41 7.24 -1.39
N TRP A 8 -12.44 7.57 -2.25
CA TRP A 8 -11.15 6.88 -2.27
C TRP A 8 -10.42 7.02 -0.93
N VAL A 9 -10.37 8.22 -0.37
CA VAL A 9 -9.75 8.46 0.95
C VAL A 9 -10.50 7.71 2.04
N SER A 10 -11.83 7.81 2.08
CA SER A 10 -12.66 7.11 3.07
C SER A 10 -12.46 5.60 3.03
N ILE A 11 -12.46 4.98 1.85
CA ILE A 11 -12.25 3.54 1.69
C ILE A 11 -10.85 3.16 2.18
N SER A 12 -9.81 3.93 1.82
CA SER A 12 -8.45 3.67 2.29
C SER A 12 -8.36 3.71 3.82
N PHE A 13 -9.00 4.68 4.48
CA PHE A 13 -9.04 4.74 5.94
C PHE A 13 -9.87 3.62 6.57
N ILE A 14 -10.99 3.23 5.95
CA ILE A 14 -11.80 2.10 6.41
C ILE A 14 -10.97 0.81 6.40
N ILE A 15 -10.19 0.56 5.35
CA ILE A 15 -9.29 -0.60 5.27
C ILE A 15 -8.31 -0.57 6.43
N LEU A 16 -7.63 0.55 6.70
CA LEU A 16 -6.69 0.65 7.81
C LEU A 16 -7.35 0.39 9.17
N ILE A 17 -8.49 1.04 9.44
CA ILE A 17 -9.21 0.89 10.72
C ILE A 17 -9.66 -0.56 10.90
N PHE A 18 -10.22 -1.16 9.85
CA PHE A 18 -10.66 -2.55 9.85
C PHE A 18 -9.46 -3.49 10.12
N THR A 19 -8.35 -3.30 9.42
CA THR A 19 -7.14 -4.08 9.64
C THR A 19 -6.64 -3.96 11.07
N LEU A 20 -6.50 -2.75 11.60
CA LEU A 20 -5.99 -2.54 12.95
C LEU A 20 -6.91 -3.08 14.04
N TYR A 21 -8.22 -3.04 13.82
CA TYR A 21 -9.22 -3.57 14.75
C TYR A 21 -9.21 -5.10 14.82
N PHE A 22 -9.06 -5.77 13.68
CA PHE A 22 -9.03 -7.24 13.59
C PHE A 22 -7.62 -7.83 13.74
N TYR A 23 -6.58 -7.01 13.84
CA TYR A 23 -5.21 -7.47 14.04
C TYR A 23 -5.02 -8.07 15.43
N ASP A 24 -4.76 -9.37 15.45
CA ASP A 24 -4.66 -10.23 16.63
C ASP A 24 -3.23 -10.41 17.15
N GLU A 25 -2.26 -9.65 16.61
CA GLU A 25 -0.84 -9.68 16.98
C GLU A 25 -0.16 -11.05 16.75
N THR A 26 -0.82 -11.94 16.01
CA THR A 26 -0.24 -13.22 15.60
C THR A 26 0.63 -13.05 14.35
N LYS A 27 1.70 -13.83 14.26
CA LYS A 27 2.54 -13.86 13.06
C LYS A 27 1.72 -14.45 11.90
N ASN A 28 1.81 -13.82 10.71
CA ASN A 28 1.10 -14.23 9.49
C ASN A 28 -0.42 -14.16 9.61
N SER A 29 -0.94 -13.12 10.27
CA SER A 29 -2.38 -12.92 10.38
C SER A 29 -2.99 -12.61 9.00
N ASP A 30 -4.10 -13.26 8.63
CA ASP A 30 -4.76 -13.07 7.33
C ASP A 30 -5.17 -11.61 7.06
N ILE A 31 -5.34 -10.83 8.13
CA ILE A 31 -5.68 -9.41 8.05
C ILE A 31 -4.54 -8.54 7.48
N GLU A 32 -3.29 -9.01 7.58
CA GLU A 32 -2.12 -8.39 6.94
C GLU A 32 -2.26 -8.48 5.42
N ILE A 33 -2.59 -9.68 4.92
CA ILE A 33 -2.85 -9.94 3.49
C ILE A 33 -4.03 -9.08 3.02
N PHE A 34 -5.09 -8.97 3.81
CA PHE A 34 -6.24 -8.11 3.49
C PHE A 34 -5.82 -6.65 3.26
N LEU A 35 -4.97 -6.09 4.12
CA LEU A 35 -4.45 -4.72 3.97
C LEU A 35 -3.69 -4.58 2.65
N SER A 36 -2.68 -5.42 2.43
CA SER A 36 -1.79 -5.33 1.28
C SER A 36 -2.56 -5.47 -0.03
N TYR A 37 -3.46 -6.45 -0.15
CA TYR A 37 -4.24 -6.68 -1.38
C TYR A 37 -5.29 -5.59 -1.63
N SER A 38 -5.97 -5.12 -0.58
CA SER A 38 -6.98 -4.06 -0.73
C SER A 38 -6.34 -2.74 -1.16
N MET A 39 -5.22 -2.37 -0.53
CA MET A 39 -4.47 -1.18 -0.91
C MET A 39 -3.79 -1.35 -2.27
N PHE A 40 -3.26 -2.53 -2.59
CA PHE A 40 -2.75 -2.83 -3.93
C PHE A 40 -3.78 -2.56 -5.03
N LEU A 41 -5.01 -3.06 -4.86
CA LEU A 41 -6.08 -2.86 -5.84
C LEU A 41 -6.47 -1.37 -5.96
N LEU A 42 -6.59 -0.67 -4.83
CA LEU A 42 -6.93 0.76 -4.82
C LEU A 42 -5.86 1.65 -5.45
N THR A 43 -4.61 1.18 -5.47
CA THR A 43 -3.45 1.92 -5.96
C THR A 43 -2.95 1.42 -7.32
N PHE A 44 -3.64 0.46 -7.94
CA PHE A 44 -3.25 -0.06 -9.26
C PHE A 44 -3.17 1.08 -10.31
N PRO A 45 -2.15 1.13 -11.17
CA PRO A 45 -1.02 0.19 -11.29
C PRO A 45 0.17 0.44 -10.34
N SER A 46 0.28 1.60 -9.70
CA SER A 46 1.41 1.92 -8.81
C SER A 46 1.59 0.90 -7.68
N GLY A 47 0.51 0.26 -7.22
CA GLY A 47 0.57 -0.83 -6.26
C GLY A 47 1.48 -2.00 -6.67
N LEU A 48 1.56 -2.32 -7.97
CA LEU A 48 2.51 -3.33 -8.49
C LEU A 48 3.96 -2.90 -8.24
N ILE A 49 4.27 -1.64 -8.54
CA ILE A 49 5.61 -1.09 -8.36
C ILE A 49 5.98 -1.11 -6.88
N ILE A 50 5.05 -0.70 -6.01
CA ILE A 50 5.26 -0.67 -4.56
C ILE A 50 5.53 -2.08 -4.02
N LEU A 51 4.67 -3.05 -4.32
CA LEU A 51 4.85 -4.43 -3.86
C LEU A 51 6.17 -5.01 -4.37
N SER A 52 6.45 -4.90 -5.67
CA SER A 52 7.70 -5.40 -6.24
C SER A 52 8.93 -4.74 -5.62
N PHE A 53 8.87 -3.43 -5.33
CA PHE A 53 9.96 -2.70 -4.71
C PHE A 53 10.19 -3.12 -3.25
N LEU A 54 9.11 -3.24 -2.46
CA LEU A 54 9.19 -3.71 -1.08
C LEU A 54 9.70 -5.15 -0.99
N SER A 55 9.16 -6.06 -1.81
CA SER A 55 9.66 -7.45 -1.88
C SER A 55 11.11 -7.52 -2.32
N GLY A 56 11.53 -6.69 -3.28
CA GLY A 56 12.93 -6.58 -3.71
C GLY A 56 13.86 -6.11 -2.60
N ILE A 57 13.45 -5.10 -1.81
CA ILE A 57 14.21 -4.63 -0.64
C ILE A 57 14.33 -5.75 0.39
N ILE A 58 13.23 -6.41 0.74
CA ILE A 58 13.22 -7.50 1.71
C ILE A 58 14.17 -8.62 1.26
N TYR A 59 14.13 -8.98 -0.03
CA TYR A 59 15.03 -9.97 -0.62
C TYR A 59 16.50 -9.57 -0.51
N LEU A 60 16.84 -8.31 -0.83
CA LEU A 60 18.21 -7.80 -0.71
C LEU A 60 18.70 -7.79 0.76
N ILE A 61 17.83 -7.43 1.70
CA ILE A 61 18.15 -7.47 3.14
C ILE A 61 18.40 -8.92 3.57
N ALA A 62 17.54 -9.86 3.16
CA ALA A 62 17.70 -11.27 3.49
C ALA A 62 19.03 -11.84 2.96
N LEU A 63 19.49 -11.41 1.78
CA LEU A 63 20.80 -11.77 1.23
C LEU A 63 21.97 -11.22 2.07
N MET A 64 21.82 -10.06 2.71
CA MET A 64 22.88 -9.41 3.48
C MET A 64 23.02 -9.93 4.92
N PHE A 65 21.92 -10.37 5.55
CA PHE A 65 21.87 -10.69 6.98
C PHE A 65 21.85 -12.19 7.33
N ASP A 66 22.29 -13.04 6.40
CA ASP A 66 22.33 -14.51 6.50
C ASP A 66 20.93 -15.17 6.55
N SER A 67 20.87 -16.45 6.21
CA SER A 67 19.69 -17.33 6.08
C SER A 67 18.75 -17.43 7.29
N ARG A 68 19.08 -16.75 8.40
CA ARG A 68 18.28 -16.67 9.64
C ARG A 68 17.43 -15.40 9.73
N PHE A 69 17.41 -14.57 8.69
CA PHE A 69 16.49 -13.42 8.65
C PHE A 69 15.05 -13.91 8.53
N GLU A 70 14.33 -13.94 9.66
CA GLU A 70 12.93 -14.35 9.75
C GLU A 70 11.94 -13.29 9.21
N GLY A 71 12.44 -12.27 8.50
CA GLY A 71 11.64 -11.15 8.03
C GLY A 71 11.51 -10.03 9.06
N PHE A 72 10.69 -9.03 8.73
CA PHE A 72 10.29 -8.02 9.69
C PHE A 72 9.14 -8.58 10.53
N GLU A 73 9.21 -8.43 11.86
CA GLU A 73 8.05 -8.70 12.69
C GLU A 73 6.94 -7.71 12.32
N VAL A 74 5.88 -8.24 11.72
CA VAL A 74 4.68 -7.46 11.44
C VAL A 74 4.07 -7.08 12.77
N ASN A 75 3.83 -5.79 12.93
CA ASN A 75 3.14 -5.21 14.08
C ASN A 75 2.24 -4.08 13.59
N ARG A 76 1.44 -3.50 14.48
CA ARG A 76 0.54 -2.39 14.11
C ARG A 76 1.28 -1.22 13.45
N PHE A 77 2.51 -0.95 13.85
CA PHE A 77 3.31 0.13 13.27
C PHE A 77 3.73 -0.17 11.83
N TYR A 78 4.14 -1.41 11.54
CA TYR A 78 4.41 -1.88 10.19
C TYR A 78 3.18 -1.73 9.29
N LEU A 79 2.00 -2.17 9.76
CA LEU A 79 0.75 -2.05 9.00
C LEU A 79 0.39 -0.59 8.69
N ILE A 80 0.61 0.31 9.64
CA ILE A 80 0.39 1.76 9.42
C ILE A 80 1.37 2.30 8.38
N ILE A 81 2.65 1.90 8.42
CA ILE A 81 3.66 2.33 7.45
C ILE A 81 3.33 1.82 6.05
N GLU A 82 3.01 0.53 5.92
CA GLU A 82 2.66 -0.08 4.64
C GLU A 82 1.46 0.66 4.04
N TRP A 83 0.38 0.82 4.82
CA TRP A 83 -0.78 1.60 4.41
C TRP A 83 -0.42 3.01 3.98
N PHE A 84 0.46 3.70 4.74
CA PHE A 84 0.87 5.07 4.44
C PHE A 84 1.59 5.17 3.09
N ILE A 85 2.50 4.24 2.79
CA ILE A 85 3.22 4.18 1.51
C ILE A 85 2.23 4.04 0.35
N PHE A 86 1.31 3.07 0.44
CA PHE A 86 0.28 2.88 -0.57
C PHE A 86 -0.65 4.10 -0.69
N PHE A 87 -1.09 4.65 0.44
CA PHE A 87 -1.99 5.79 0.48
C PHE A 87 -1.41 6.99 -0.26
N PHE A 88 -0.17 7.39 0.06
CA PHE A 88 0.44 8.56 -0.56
C PHE A 88 0.71 8.36 -2.05
N ILE A 89 1.30 7.23 -2.43
CA ILE A 89 1.64 6.96 -3.83
C ILE A 89 0.36 6.83 -4.67
N GLY A 90 -0.64 6.09 -4.18
CA GLY A 90 -1.92 5.95 -4.85
C GLY A 90 -2.68 7.26 -4.99
N TYR A 91 -2.66 8.09 -3.94
CA TYR A 91 -3.30 9.41 -3.97
C TYR A 91 -2.63 10.33 -5.01
N ILE A 92 -1.30 10.35 -5.06
CA ILE A 92 -0.55 11.11 -6.06
C ILE A 92 -0.86 10.58 -7.46
N GLN A 93 -0.88 9.26 -7.65
CA GLN A 93 -1.22 8.62 -8.92
C GLN A 93 -2.60 9.09 -9.40
N TRP A 94 -3.65 8.89 -8.60
CA TRP A 94 -5.03 9.12 -9.04
C TRP A 94 -5.41 10.58 -9.19
N PHE A 95 -4.92 11.47 -8.30
CA PHE A 95 -5.41 12.84 -8.23
C PHE A 95 -4.44 13.88 -8.79
N PHE A 96 -3.19 13.53 -9.05
CA PHE A 96 -2.20 14.43 -9.67
C PHE A 96 -1.70 13.90 -11.01
N VAL A 97 -1.20 12.67 -11.03
CA VAL A 97 -0.56 12.08 -12.21
C VAL A 97 -1.59 11.80 -13.31
N THR A 98 -2.65 11.05 -13.01
CA THR A 98 -3.69 10.68 -13.98
C THR A 98 -4.35 11.92 -14.63
N PRO A 99 -4.79 12.95 -13.88
CA PRO A 99 -5.36 14.14 -14.48
C PRO A 99 -4.34 14.97 -15.29
N PHE A 100 -3.08 15.00 -14.86
CA PHE A 100 -2.01 15.69 -15.58
C PHE A 100 -1.78 15.07 -16.97
N PHE A 101 -1.65 13.74 -17.04
CA PHE A 101 -1.48 13.03 -18.31
C PHE A 101 -2.71 13.15 -19.20
N HIS A 102 -3.92 13.00 -18.63
CA HIS A 102 -5.16 13.20 -19.38
C HIS A 102 -5.21 14.59 -20.05
N ARG A 103 -4.95 15.66 -19.29
CA ARG A 103 -4.93 17.03 -19.84
C ARG A 103 -3.87 17.23 -20.92
N LYS A 104 -2.71 16.58 -20.81
CA LYS A 104 -1.61 16.70 -21.78
C LYS A 104 -1.93 15.97 -23.09
N ILE A 105 -2.64 14.84 -23.01
CA ILE A 105 -3.03 14.05 -24.18
C ILE A 105 -4.19 14.73 -24.92
N THR A 106 -5.21 15.22 -24.21
CA THR A 106 -6.40 15.84 -24.84
C THR A 106 -6.14 17.26 -25.39
N LYS A 107 -5.06 17.93 -24.99
CA LYS A 107 -4.65 19.24 -25.54
C LYS A 107 -3.79 19.13 -26.82
N ARG A 108 -3.48 17.91 -27.27
CA ARG A 108 -2.97 17.65 -28.62
C ARG A 108 -4.14 17.29 -29.52
#